data_AF-A0A845F196-F1
#
_entry.id   AF-A0A845F196-F1
#
_cell.length_a   1.000
_cell.length_b   1.000
_cell.length_c   1.000
_cell.angle_alpha   90.00
_cell.angle_beta   90.00
_cell.angle_gamma   90.00
#
_symmetry.space_group_name_H-M   'P 1'
#
loop_
_entity.id
_entity.type
_entity.pdbx_description
1 polymer ?
#
loop_
_entity_poly.entity_id
_entity_poly.type
_entity_poly.pdbx_seq_one_letter_code
_entity_poly.pdbx_strand_id
1 'polypeptide(L)'
;MAQILFKVQNVKRLVDHHIPDTFEASVEVEIINRENGELLKTGLIPVQFNEHGSFPSISHIQTFEENKKLQAKLLFDIRRYVRKLRPYLQPDDD
;
A
#
# COMPACT_ATOMS: atom_id res chain seq x y z
N MET A 1 19.95 -8.31 -3.64
CA MET A 1 18.76 -7.77 -4.36
C MET A 1 17.70 -7.31 -3.36
N ALA A 2 16.97 -6.21 -3.60
CA ALA A 2 15.90 -5.76 -2.70
C ALA A 2 14.61 -6.59 -2.88
N GLN A 3 13.99 -6.98 -1.77
CA GLN A 3 12.66 -7.60 -1.71
C GLN A 3 11.71 -6.67 -0.96
N ILE A 4 10.45 -6.60 -1.41
CA ILE A 4 9.42 -5.74 -0.83
C ILE A 4 8.36 -6.63 -0.18
N LEU A 5 8.04 -6.35 1.07
CA LEU A 5 6.96 -7.00 1.82
C LEU A 5 5.86 -5.97 2.09
N PHE A 6 4.62 -6.48 2.19
CA PHE A 6 3.43 -5.67 2.42
C PHE A 6 2.61 -6.27 3.54
N LYS A 7 2.09 -5.40 4.41
CA LYS A 7 1.11 -5.77 5.44
C LYS A 7 0.06 -4.69 5.57
N VAL A 8 -1.21 -5.04 5.41
CA VAL A 8 -2.30 -4.11 5.75
C VAL A 8 -2.36 -3.98 7.26
N GLN A 9 -2.28 -2.75 7.76
CA GLN A 9 -2.26 -2.44 9.20
C GLN A 9 -3.61 -1.95 9.70
N ASN A 10 -4.29 -1.10 8.92
CA ASN A 10 -5.61 -0.58 9.25
C ASN A 10 -6.39 -0.36 7.95
N VAL A 11 -7.70 -0.54 8.02
CA VAL A 11 -8.63 -0.12 6.97
C VAL A 11 -9.68 0.81 7.56
N LYS A 12 -9.94 1.93 6.89
CA LYS A 12 -11.03 2.84 7.25
C LYS A 12 -11.91 3.15 6.05
N ARG A 13 -13.19 3.41 6.30
CA ARG A 13 -14.12 3.91 5.27
C ARG A 13 -13.94 5.42 5.09
N LEU A 14 -13.92 5.89 3.85
CA LEU A 14 -13.92 7.31 3.54
C LEU A 14 -15.37 7.79 3.39
N VAL A 15 -15.91 8.42 4.43
CA VAL A 15 -17.35 8.78 4.53
C VAL A 15 -17.72 9.93 3.58
N ASP A 16 -16.83 10.91 3.39
CA ASP A 16 -17.05 12.09 2.54
C ASP A 16 -16.35 12.00 1.18
N HIS A 17 -16.28 10.79 0.61
CA HIS A 17 -15.62 10.57 -0.67
C HIS A 17 -16.60 10.65 -1.85
N HIS A 18 -16.17 11.28 -2.95
CA HIS A 18 -16.98 11.44 -4.17
C HIS A 18 -17.41 10.13 -4.84
N ILE A 19 -16.75 9.01 -4.49
CA ILE A 19 -17.12 7.66 -4.90
C ILE A 19 -17.60 6.91 -3.65
N PRO A 20 -18.86 6.42 -3.63
CA PRO A 20 -19.38 5.59 -2.55
C PRO A 20 -18.51 4.36 -2.30
N ASP A 21 -18.57 3.82 -1.08
CA ASP A 21 -17.86 2.59 -0.70
C ASP A 21 -16.36 2.61 -1.06
N THR A 22 -15.76 3.79 -0.90
CA THR A 22 -14.31 3.95 -0.95
C THR A 22 -13.73 3.78 0.44
N PHE A 23 -12.69 2.97 0.51
CA PHE A 23 -11.94 2.69 1.72
C PHE A 23 -10.48 3.09 1.52
N GLU A 24 -9.78 3.31 2.62
CA GLU A 24 -8.34 3.55 2.64
C GLU A 24 -7.67 2.53 3.54
N ALA A 25 -6.78 1.72 2.95
CA ALA A 25 -5.89 0.84 3.69
C ALA A 25 -4.57 1.55 3.97
N SER A 26 -4.14 1.54 5.22
CA SER A 26 -2.77 1.86 5.59
C SER A 26 -1.92 0.59 5.43
N VAL A 27 -1.03 0.59 4.44
CA VAL A 27 -0.20 -0.57 4.11
C VAL A 27 1.23 -0.31 4.54
N GLU A 28 1.71 -1.11 5.48
CA GLU A 28 3.12 -1.17 5.84
C GLU A 28 3.91 -1.81 4.71
N VAL A 29 5.02 -1.15 4.37
CA VAL A 29 5.96 -1.54 3.33
C VAL A 29 7.31 -1.72 3.97
N GLU A 30 7.87 -2.92 3.83
CA GLU A 30 9.25 -3.19 4.23
C GLU A 30 10.08 -3.49 2.99
N ILE A 31 11.23 -2.83 2.87
CA ILE A 31 12.25 -3.14 1.88
C ILE A 31 13.39 -3.85 2.61
N ILE A 32 13.65 -5.09 2.25
CA ILE A 32 14.69 -5.93 2.85
C ILE A 32 15.76 -6.29 1.83
N ASN A 33 17.00 -6.41 2.28
CA ASN A 33 18.05 -7.04 1.48
C ASN A 33 17.84 -8.55 1.51
N ARG A 34 17.56 -9.13 0.34
CA ARG A 34 17.23 -10.54 0.19
C ARG A 34 18.37 -11.49 0.58
N GLU A 35 19.62 -11.04 0.53
CA GLU A 35 20.78 -11.91 0.72
C GLU A 35 21.11 -12.11 2.21
N ASN A 36 20.94 -11.07 3.03
CA ASN A 36 21.30 -11.10 4.46
C ASN A 36 20.09 -10.87 5.39
N GLY A 37 18.90 -10.57 4.85
CA GLY A 37 17.69 -10.31 5.63
C GLY A 37 17.64 -8.94 6.29
N GLU A 38 18.60 -8.05 6.02
CA GLU A 38 18.67 -6.73 6.63
C GLU A 38 17.51 -5.84 6.18
N LEU A 39 16.83 -5.21 7.13
CA LEU A 39 15.79 -4.23 6.86
C LEU A 39 16.43 -2.92 6.37
N LEU A 40 16.21 -2.60 5.10
CA LEU A 40 16.73 -1.38 4.48
C LEU A 40 15.81 -0.19 4.73
N LYS A 41 14.48 -0.42 4.72
CA LYS A 41 13.49 0.64 4.89
C LYS A 41 12.14 0.10 5.35
N THR A 42 11.43 0.85 6.18
CA THR A 42 10.02 0.58 6.52
C THR A 42 9.20 1.87 6.51
N GLY A 43 7.91 1.77 6.21
CA GLY A 43 7.00 2.92 6.22
C GLY A 43 5.57 2.54 5.86
N LEU A 44 4.64 3.49 6.04
CA LEU A 44 3.23 3.31 5.73
C LEU A 44 2.87 4.04 4.43
N ILE A 45 2.15 3.36 3.55
CA ILE A 45 1.63 3.92 2.30
C ILE A 45 0.10 3.76 2.30
N PRO A 46 -0.65 4.88 2.24
CA PRO A 46 -2.10 4.80 2.11
C PRO A 46 -2.47 4.34 0.69
N VAL A 47 -3.43 3.42 0.62
CA VAL A 47 -3.98 2.89 -0.61
C VAL A 47 -5.50 2.98 -0.56
N GLN A 48 -6.07 3.83 -1.40
CA GLN A 48 -7.51 3.90 -1.56
C GLN A 48 -7.99 2.77 -2.45
N PHE A 49 -9.16 2.20 -2.15
CA PHE A 49 -9.76 1.17 -2.97
C PHE A 49 -11.28 1.19 -2.91
N ASN A 50 -11.89 0.76 -4.01
CA ASN A 50 -13.33 0.63 -4.18
C ASN A 50 -13.60 -0.45 -5.25
N GLU A 51 -14.84 -0.55 -5.75
CA GLU A 51 -15.20 -1.51 -6.79
C GLU A 51 -14.41 -1.33 -8.10
N HIS A 52 -14.02 -0.11 -8.45
CA HIS A 52 -13.31 0.22 -9.68
C HIS A 52 -11.82 -0.08 -9.63
N GLY A 53 -11.21 -0.14 -8.44
CA GLY A 53 -9.80 -0.51 -8.33
C GLY A 53 -9.13 -0.20 -7.01
N SER A 54 -7.80 -0.18 -7.06
CA SER A 54 -6.92 0.20 -5.97
C SER A 54 -5.95 1.27 -6.46
N PHE A 55 -5.77 2.29 -5.65
CA PHE A 55 -5.14 3.56 -5.98
C PHE A 55 -4.15 3.93 -4.86
N PRO A 56 -2.89 3.46 -4.95
CA PRO A 56 -1.86 3.82 -3.98
C PRO A 56 -1.49 5.30 -4.08
N SER A 57 -1.18 5.93 -2.94
CA SER A 57 -0.77 7.33 -2.93
C SER A 57 0.61 7.53 -3.57
N ILE A 58 0.62 8.18 -4.74
CA ILE A 58 1.85 8.45 -5.50
C ILE A 58 2.79 9.38 -4.72
N SER A 59 2.24 10.40 -4.04
CA SER A 59 3.05 11.34 -3.24
C SER A 59 3.78 10.63 -2.12
N HIS A 60 3.09 9.75 -1.37
CA HIS A 60 3.71 8.97 -0.31
C HIS A 60 4.79 8.02 -0.83
N ILE A 61 4.57 7.38 -1.99
CA ILE A 61 5.59 6.54 -2.64
C ILE A 61 6.82 7.37 -3.03
N GLN A 62 6.62 8.57 -3.57
CA GLN A 62 7.72 9.45 -3.98
C GLN A 62 8.54 9.97 -2.80
N THR A 63 7.90 10.23 -1.66
CA THR A 63 8.58 10.58 -0.41
C THR A 63 9.23 9.36 0.24
N PHE A 64 8.62 8.19 0.13
CA PHE A 64 9.11 6.95 0.73
C PHE A 64 10.34 6.38 0.02
N GLU A 65 10.48 6.53 -1.29
CA GLU A 65 11.60 5.97 -2.05
C GLU A 65 12.07 6.96 -3.10
N GLU A 66 13.37 7.22 -3.22
CA GLU A 66 13.92 8.18 -4.19
C GLU A 66 14.20 7.53 -5.55
N ASN A 67 14.54 6.24 -5.55
CA ASN A 67 14.88 5.49 -6.74
C ASN A 67 13.63 5.26 -7.62
N LYS A 68 13.58 5.91 -8.79
CA LYS A 68 12.45 5.82 -9.72
C LYS A 68 12.06 4.40 -10.14
N LYS A 69 13.02 3.47 -10.26
CA LYS A 69 12.71 2.07 -10.61
C LYS A 69 12.00 1.37 -9.46
N LEU A 70 12.44 1.60 -8.22
CA LEU A 70 11.78 1.06 -7.03
C LEU A 70 10.43 1.73 -6.78
N GLN A 71 10.29 3.05 -6.99
CA GLN A 71 9.00 3.75 -6.94
C GLN A 71 7.96 3.07 -7.87
N ALA A 72 8.34 2.84 -9.13
CA ALA A 72 7.46 2.20 -10.10
C ALA A 72 7.09 0.78 -9.67
N LYS A 73 8.09 -0.02 -9.26
CA LYS A 73 7.86 -1.38 -8.76
C LYS A 73 6.90 -1.39 -7.56
N LEU A 74 7.13 -0.51 -6.59
CA LEU A 74 6.33 -0.38 -5.39
C LEU A 74 4.87 -0.04 -5.73
N LEU A 75 4.66 0.94 -6.62
CA LEU A 75 3.34 1.33 -7.10
C LEU A 75 2.56 0.16 -7.70
N PHE A 76 3.19 -0.63 -8.57
CA PHE A 76 2.54 -1.78 -9.21
C PHE A 76 2.26 -2.91 -8.22
N ASP A 77 3.24 -3.23 -7.37
CA ASP A 77 3.16 -4.36 -6.45
C ASP A 77 2.12 -4.11 -5.35
N ILE A 78 2.12 -2.92 -4.74
CA ILE A 78 1.17 -2.56 -3.68
C ILE A 78 -0.27 -2.47 -4.23
N ARG A 79 -0.44 -1.91 -5.44
CA ARG A 79 -1.73 -1.88 -6.14
C ARG A 79 -2.27 -3.30 -6.36
N ARG A 80 -1.41 -4.22 -6.82
CA ARG A 80 -1.79 -5.61 -7.06
C ARG A 80 -2.10 -6.34 -5.76
N TYR A 81 -1.33 -6.08 -4.70
CA TYR A 81 -1.52 -6.66 -3.37
C TYR A 81 -2.88 -6.27 -2.79
N VAL A 82 -3.19 -4.98 -2.70
CA VAL A 82 -4.47 -4.49 -2.15
C VAL A 82 -5.64 -4.96 -3.01
N ARG A 83 -5.52 -4.93 -4.35
CA ARG A 83 -6.59 -5.43 -5.24
C ARG A 83 -6.95 -6.89 -4.98
N LYS A 84 -5.99 -7.75 -4.64
CA LYS A 84 -6.23 -9.17 -4.32
C LYS A 84 -6.93 -9.33 -2.97
N LEU A 85 -6.57 -8.49 -2.00
CA LEU A 85 -7.12 -8.55 -0.65
C LEU A 85 -8.46 -7.85 -0.51
N ARG A 86 -8.80 -6.92 -1.42
CA ARG A 86 -10.01 -6.08 -1.39
C ARG A 86 -11.28 -6.79 -0.89
N PRO A 87 -11.65 -8.01 -1.32
CA PRO A 87 -12.87 -8.68 -0.85
C PRO A 87 -12.88 -8.99 0.66
N TYR A 88 -11.71 -9.00 1.30
CA TYR A 88 -11.49 -9.37 2.70
C TYR A 88 -11.11 -8.17 3.57
N LEU A 89 -10.91 -6.99 2.99
CA LEU A 89 -10.57 -5.78 3.72
C LEU A 89 -11.85 -5.11 4.21
N GLN A 90 -12.09 -5.19 5.51
CA GLN A 90 -13.19 -4.53 6.19
C GLN A 90 -12.61 -3.41 7.06
N PRO A 91 -13.35 -2.30 7.28
CA PRO A 91 -12.93 -1.31 8.26
C PRO A 91 -12.65 -1.98 9.60
N ASP A 92 -11.61 -1.53 10.30
CA ASP A 92 -11.44 -1.92 11.69
C ASP A 92 -12.63 -1.34 12.46
N ASP A 93 -13.39 -2.20 13.16
CA ASP A 93 -14.47 -1.76 14.03
C ASP A 93 -13.87 -0.84 15.12
N ASP A 94 -14.43 0.36 15.28
CA ASP A 94 -14.12 1.28 16.39
C ASP A 94 -14.56 0.69 17.75
#